data_AF-A0A429FU47-F1
#
_entry.id   AF-A0A429FU47-F1
#
_cell.length_a   1.000
_cell.length_b   1.000
_cell.length_c   1.000
_cell.angle_alpha   90.00
_cell.angle_beta   90.00
_cell.angle_gamma   90.00
#
_symmetry.space_group_name_H-M   'P 1'
#
loop_
_entity.id
_entity.type
_entity.pdbx_description
1 polymer ?
#
loop_
_entity_poly.entity_id
_entity_poly.type
_entity_poly.pdbx_seq_one_letter_code
_entity_poly.pdbx_strand_id
1 'polypeptide(L)'
;MKLTTAQALVRWLLAQRSETLDGREVPLFPGVFAIFGHGNVLGLGTALEEHQDELPVWRGQTEQGMALAAVGYAKATHRRQVGVVTSSIGPGALNMVTAAGVAHANRLPVLLLPGDTFISRAPDPVLQQVEHFGDPTATVNDAFRAVSRYFDRIVRPEQLLSTLPQVARVLTDPADAGPVTLALPQDVQAETYDFPDALFAPVTHRPQRPRPDRRALTEAAGLLRTARKPLMVLGGGVRYSGAGERALAFAERHGIPVTETTAGRTLVPHGHPLHAGPLGVTGSASANVLAAEADVVLAVGTRLQDFTTASWTVFSPGVRLITLNAARFDAVKHGALAVVGDADAGLVDLAGRLENWQADPLWTERASAERGRWDAHIDSLRAASGEVPTYAQVVGAVNDLSEPHDYVMTASGGMPGELIGGWRGSGSIGMDVEYGFSCMGYELAGAWGAAMAHTEGLVTTMLGDGSYLMLNSELFSAAFAGHPFVAVVCDNDGYAVIARLQEGQGGKPFNNFLGDCRSTHSTPPRVDFARHAESLGCAVFTASTVDDVRAAYAKAREAAVAEHRPAVVVVRTRPDSWTEAGAWWEVGVPEHLAGREGFEQGKSGQVRYVNGRL
;
A
#
# COMPACT_ATOMS: atom_id res chain seq x y z
N MET A 1 39.64 4.34 1.77
CA MET A 1 39.41 4.33 3.24
C MET A 1 39.31 2.90 3.78
N LYS A 2 40.01 2.57 4.87
CA LYS A 2 39.92 1.26 5.52
C LYS A 2 38.74 1.22 6.51
N LEU A 3 37.72 0.41 6.24
CA LEU A 3 36.48 0.31 7.02
C LEU A 3 36.04 -1.14 7.15
N THR A 4 35.23 -1.48 8.16
CA THR A 4 34.49 -2.74 8.15
C THR A 4 33.40 -2.74 7.07
N THR A 5 32.94 -3.91 6.64
CA THR A 5 31.81 -4.03 5.70
C THR A 5 30.57 -3.28 6.21
N ALA A 6 30.26 -3.41 7.50
CA ALA A 6 29.13 -2.71 8.13
C ALA A 6 29.32 -1.18 8.12
N GLN A 7 30.51 -0.68 8.48
CA GLN A 7 30.83 0.75 8.43
C GLN A 7 30.72 1.32 7.01
N ALA A 8 31.21 0.58 6.01
CA ALA A 8 31.11 0.98 4.62
C ALA A 8 29.64 1.07 4.15
N LEU A 9 28.80 0.10 4.54
CA LEU A 9 27.37 0.14 4.25
C LEU A 9 26.70 1.37 4.87
N VAL A 10 26.90 1.63 6.16
CA VAL A 10 26.28 2.78 6.86
C VAL A 10 26.74 4.11 6.25
N ARG A 11 28.04 4.28 5.97
CA ARG A 11 28.56 5.48 5.31
C ARG A 11 27.99 5.67 3.91
N TRP A 12 27.77 4.59 3.16
CA TRP A 12 27.12 4.66 1.86
C TRP A 12 25.66 5.12 1.98
N LEU A 13 24.91 4.60 2.97
CA LEU A 13 23.53 5.02 3.23
C LEU A 13 23.45 6.53 3.50
N LEU A 14 24.33 7.06 4.36
CA LEU A 14 24.41 8.49 4.67
C LEU A 14 24.69 9.37 3.45
N ALA A 15 25.47 8.85 2.49
CA ALA A 15 25.79 9.57 1.25
C ALA A 15 24.63 9.63 0.24
N GLN A 16 23.57 8.82 0.41
CA GLN A 16 22.45 8.82 -0.53
C GLN A 16 21.39 9.87 -0.15
N ARG A 17 21.05 10.72 -1.12
CA ARG A 17 20.08 11.82 -1.02
C ARG A 17 18.97 11.62 -2.06
N SER A 18 17.81 12.23 -1.86
CA SER A 18 16.66 12.13 -2.74
C SER A 18 15.97 13.48 -2.89
N GLU A 19 15.44 13.75 -4.08
CA GLU A 19 14.65 14.95 -4.37
C GLU A 19 13.15 14.63 -4.22
N THR A 20 12.48 15.30 -3.29
CA THR A 20 11.02 15.20 -3.10
C THR A 20 10.27 15.83 -4.26
N LEU A 21 8.95 15.59 -4.35
CA LEU A 21 8.13 16.13 -5.45
C LEU A 21 8.08 17.66 -5.52
N ASP A 22 8.26 18.32 -4.37
CA ASP A 22 8.35 19.79 -4.24
C ASP A 22 9.79 20.33 -4.40
N GLY A 23 10.75 19.48 -4.77
CA GLY A 23 12.13 19.87 -5.08
C GLY A 23 13.07 20.01 -3.88
N ARG A 24 12.63 19.65 -2.67
CA ARG A 24 13.54 19.62 -1.50
C ARG A 24 14.47 18.43 -1.59
N GLU A 25 15.71 18.61 -1.13
CA GLU A 25 16.65 17.51 -0.95
C GLU A 25 16.52 16.93 0.47
N VAL A 26 16.32 15.62 0.55
CA VAL A 26 16.18 14.86 1.80
C VAL A 26 17.13 13.65 1.80
N PRO A 27 17.43 13.03 2.96
CA PRO A 27 18.11 11.73 2.98
C PRO A 27 17.30 10.68 2.22
N LEU A 28 17.94 9.83 1.41
CA LEU A 28 17.26 8.69 0.81
C LEU A 28 16.86 7.68 1.90
N PHE A 29 17.73 7.48 2.90
CA PHE A 29 17.51 6.62 4.05
C PHE A 29 17.38 7.49 5.31
N PRO A 30 16.16 7.77 5.79
CA PRO A 30 15.92 8.69 6.90
C PRO A 30 16.17 8.08 8.27
N GLY A 31 16.32 6.76 8.35
CA GLY A 31 16.50 6.03 9.60
C GLY A 31 16.50 4.53 9.37
N VAL A 32 16.80 3.79 10.43
CA VAL A 32 16.87 2.33 10.44
C VAL A 32 15.96 1.78 11.52
N PHE A 33 15.16 0.77 11.21
CA PHE A 33 14.49 -0.03 12.22
C PHE A 33 15.34 -1.25 12.57
N ALA A 34 15.58 -1.47 13.86
CA ALA A 34 16.43 -2.56 14.32
C ALA A 34 15.91 -3.25 15.58
N ILE A 35 15.94 -4.58 15.54
CA ILE A 35 16.04 -5.43 16.72
C ILE A 35 17.41 -6.09 16.62
N PHE A 36 18.24 -5.84 17.62
CA PHE A 36 19.60 -6.35 17.65
C PHE A 36 19.65 -7.74 18.28
N GLY A 37 20.36 -8.64 17.61
CA GLY A 37 20.79 -9.93 18.13
C GLY A 37 22.22 -10.23 17.67
N HIS A 38 22.75 -11.40 18.01
CA HIS A 38 24.14 -11.74 17.65
C HIS A 38 24.40 -11.66 16.13
N GLY A 39 23.36 -11.83 15.31
CA GLY A 39 23.41 -11.74 13.86
C GLY A 39 23.78 -10.37 13.28
N ASN A 40 23.56 -9.27 14.00
CA ASN A 40 23.75 -7.91 13.47
C ASN A 40 24.31 -6.91 14.49
N VAL A 41 24.24 -7.18 15.80
CA VAL A 41 24.57 -6.19 16.85
C VAL A 41 26.03 -5.75 16.85
N LEU A 42 26.97 -6.67 16.68
CA LEU A 42 28.42 -6.37 16.77
C LEU A 42 29.00 -5.82 15.46
N GLY A 43 28.31 -6.05 14.34
CA GLY A 43 28.68 -5.52 13.04
C GLY A 43 27.90 -4.24 12.74
N LEU A 44 26.71 -4.42 12.17
CA LEU A 44 25.83 -3.31 11.80
C LEU A 44 25.41 -2.44 12.99
N GLY A 45 25.14 -3.02 14.17
CA GLY A 45 24.76 -2.27 15.36
C GLY A 45 25.84 -1.30 15.82
N THR A 46 27.11 -1.73 15.86
CA THR A 46 28.26 -0.84 16.14
C THR A 46 28.39 0.25 15.08
N ALA A 47 28.30 -0.09 13.79
CA ALA A 47 28.40 0.92 12.72
C ALA A 47 27.26 1.96 12.76
N LEU A 48 26.06 1.57 13.18
CA LEU A 48 24.93 2.48 13.36
C LEU A 48 25.10 3.38 14.59
N GLU A 49 25.64 2.85 15.69
CA GLU A 49 25.92 3.61 16.92
C GLU A 49 26.94 4.73 16.66
N GLU A 50 27.98 4.46 15.87
CA GLU A 50 28.98 5.45 15.45
C GLU A 50 28.38 6.66 14.70
N HIS A 51 27.18 6.50 14.11
CA HIS A 51 26.48 7.51 13.30
C HIS A 51 25.05 7.80 13.81
N GLN A 52 24.76 7.51 15.09
CA GLN A 52 23.39 7.57 15.64
C GLN A 52 22.74 8.97 15.58
N ASP A 53 23.54 10.03 15.57
CA ASP A 53 23.07 11.42 15.47
C ASP A 53 22.67 11.81 14.03
N GLU A 54 23.18 11.09 13.02
CA GLU A 54 22.92 11.34 11.60
C GLU A 54 21.88 10.36 11.02
N LEU A 55 21.90 9.11 11.49
CA LEU A 55 21.01 8.04 11.05
C LEU A 55 20.31 7.41 12.26
N PRO A 56 19.12 7.92 12.63
CA PRO A 56 18.42 7.46 13.83
C PRO A 56 17.99 6.00 13.71
N VAL A 57 18.11 5.27 14.82
CA VAL A 57 17.73 3.86 14.93
C VAL A 57 16.48 3.70 15.80
N TRP A 58 15.42 3.14 15.23
CA TRP A 58 14.14 2.92 15.88
C TRP A 58 13.94 1.44 16.22
N ARG A 59 13.40 1.16 17.40
CA ARG A 59 13.12 -0.20 17.85
C ARG A 59 11.62 -0.47 17.83
N GLY A 60 11.17 -1.43 17.01
CA GLY A 60 9.83 -1.99 17.08
C GLY A 60 9.73 -3.16 18.07
N GLN A 61 8.58 -3.84 18.10
CA GLN A 61 8.42 -5.05 18.91
C GLN A 61 8.55 -6.34 18.09
N THR A 62 8.41 -6.27 16.77
CA THR A 62 8.60 -7.40 15.85
C THR A 62 9.30 -6.95 14.58
N GLU A 63 10.07 -7.83 13.93
CA GLU A 63 10.72 -7.49 12.66
C GLU A 63 9.70 -7.32 11.53
N GLN A 64 8.58 -8.04 11.58
CA GLN A 64 7.46 -7.82 10.66
C GLN A 64 6.89 -6.40 10.83
N GLY A 65 6.59 -5.98 12.07
CA GLY A 65 6.06 -4.66 12.39
C GLY A 65 6.99 -3.54 11.95
N MET A 66 8.28 -3.64 12.27
CA MET A 66 9.31 -2.71 11.79
C MET A 66 9.35 -2.60 10.27
N ALA A 67 9.29 -3.74 9.56
CA ALA A 67 9.31 -3.73 8.11
C ALA A 67 8.02 -3.19 7.48
N LEU A 68 6.85 -3.42 8.10
CA LEU A 68 5.60 -2.80 7.66
C LEU A 68 5.56 -1.30 7.96
N ALA A 69 6.20 -0.83 9.05
CA ALA A 69 6.40 0.60 9.30
C ALA A 69 7.27 1.23 8.21
N ALA A 70 8.38 0.57 7.83
CA ALA A 70 9.19 1.00 6.69
C ALA A 70 8.39 1.07 5.37
N VAL A 71 7.47 0.13 5.14
CA VAL A 71 6.55 0.15 3.99
C VAL A 71 5.60 1.36 4.05
N GLY A 72 4.97 1.60 5.21
CA GLY A 72 4.07 2.75 5.42
C GLY A 72 4.79 4.08 5.20
N TYR A 73 6.01 4.20 5.74
CA TYR A 73 6.89 5.35 5.54
C TYR A 73 7.20 5.59 4.05
N ALA A 74 7.61 4.54 3.33
CA ALA A 74 7.94 4.64 1.90
C ALA A 74 6.72 5.05 1.07
N LYS A 75 5.51 4.64 1.47
CA LYS A 75 4.26 5.03 0.79
C LYS A 75 3.89 6.49 1.07
N ALA A 76 3.95 6.91 2.33
CA ALA A 76 3.69 8.29 2.76
C ALA A 76 4.65 9.29 2.13
N THR A 77 5.92 8.92 1.93
CA THR A 77 6.92 9.75 1.22
C THR A 77 6.90 9.61 -0.30
N HIS A 78 5.89 8.94 -0.88
CA HIS A 78 5.74 8.74 -2.32
C HIS A 78 6.96 8.09 -2.98
N ARG A 79 7.56 7.12 -2.29
CA ARG A 79 8.77 6.39 -2.70
C ARG A 79 10.01 7.29 -2.83
N ARG A 80 10.02 8.48 -2.21
CA ARG A 80 11.18 9.38 -2.21
C ARG A 80 12.19 9.03 -1.15
N GLN A 81 11.77 8.29 -0.14
CA GLN A 81 12.65 7.80 0.91
C GLN A 81 12.40 6.31 1.11
N VAL A 82 13.41 5.63 1.64
CA VAL A 82 13.48 4.19 1.78
C VAL A 82 13.67 3.85 3.25
N GLY A 83 12.71 3.14 3.82
CA GLY A 83 12.89 2.58 5.15
C GLY A 83 13.92 1.44 5.12
N VAL A 84 14.85 1.44 6.06
CA VAL A 84 15.84 0.39 6.25
C VAL A 84 15.45 -0.46 7.46
N VAL A 85 15.56 -1.77 7.36
CA VAL A 85 15.21 -2.68 8.44
C VAL A 85 16.30 -3.73 8.59
N THR A 86 16.77 -3.95 9.80
CA THR A 86 17.72 -5.02 10.12
C THR A 86 17.19 -5.94 11.21
N SER A 87 17.59 -7.20 11.11
CA SER A 87 17.31 -8.25 12.09
C SER A 87 18.58 -9.04 12.38
N SER A 88 18.55 -9.81 13.47
CA SER A 88 19.47 -10.95 13.64
C SER A 88 19.24 -12.00 12.53
N ILE A 89 19.86 -13.16 12.67
CA ILE A 89 19.68 -14.30 11.76
C ILE A 89 18.39 -15.09 12.08
N GLY A 90 18.07 -16.10 11.27
CA GLY A 90 17.09 -17.12 11.63
C GLY A 90 15.66 -16.57 11.74
N PRO A 91 14.97 -16.71 12.88
CA PRO A 91 13.58 -16.28 13.02
C PRO A 91 13.40 -14.77 12.83
N GLY A 92 14.36 -13.94 13.28
CA GLY A 92 14.27 -12.49 13.11
C GLY A 92 14.28 -12.09 11.63
N ALA A 93 15.07 -12.80 10.82
CA ALA A 93 15.07 -12.61 9.38
C ALA A 93 13.74 -13.10 8.75
N LEU A 94 13.29 -14.31 9.08
CA LEU A 94 12.03 -14.85 8.53
C LEU A 94 10.81 -14.00 8.84
N ASN A 95 10.78 -13.34 10.00
CA ASN A 95 9.70 -12.43 10.38
C ASN A 95 9.52 -11.25 9.40
N MET A 96 10.56 -10.82 8.66
CA MET A 96 10.43 -9.74 7.68
C MET A 96 9.90 -10.20 6.31
N VAL A 97 9.85 -11.51 6.02
CA VAL A 97 9.50 -12.02 4.67
C VAL A 97 8.08 -11.61 4.25
N THR A 98 7.12 -11.63 5.18
CA THR A 98 5.75 -11.16 4.92
C THR A 98 5.73 -9.70 4.52
N ALA A 99 6.45 -8.84 5.25
CA ALA A 99 6.54 -7.41 4.95
C ALA A 99 7.27 -7.13 3.63
N ALA A 100 8.29 -7.93 3.28
CA ALA A 100 8.90 -7.92 1.95
C ALA A 100 7.85 -8.25 0.87
N GLY A 101 6.99 -9.25 1.11
CA GLY A 101 5.83 -9.55 0.25
C GLY A 101 4.92 -8.34 0.05
N VAL A 102 4.57 -7.63 1.13
CA VAL A 102 3.76 -6.39 1.06
C VAL A 102 4.45 -5.30 0.23
N ALA A 103 5.73 -5.04 0.49
CA ALA A 103 6.52 -4.07 -0.26
C ALA A 103 6.59 -4.44 -1.75
N HIS A 104 6.82 -5.72 -2.06
CA HIS A 104 6.93 -6.24 -3.42
C HIS A 104 5.61 -6.13 -4.17
N ALA A 105 4.52 -6.56 -3.52
CA ALA A 105 3.17 -6.50 -4.05
C ALA A 105 2.72 -5.06 -4.26
N ASN A 106 3.25 -4.06 -3.55
CA ASN A 106 2.91 -2.65 -3.72
C ASN A 106 3.96 -1.83 -4.48
N ARG A 107 5.10 -2.44 -4.85
CA ARG A 107 6.25 -1.80 -5.51
C ARG A 107 6.80 -0.60 -4.73
N LEU A 108 6.97 -0.82 -3.43
CA LEU A 108 7.48 0.16 -2.49
C LEU A 108 8.94 -0.14 -2.17
N PRO A 109 9.83 0.87 -2.20
CA PRO A 109 11.24 0.67 -1.92
C PRO A 109 11.45 0.52 -0.41
N VAL A 110 12.01 -0.61 -0.01
CA VAL A 110 12.42 -0.94 1.36
C VAL A 110 13.76 -1.67 1.27
N LEU A 111 14.70 -1.35 2.15
CA LEU A 111 15.99 -2.04 2.23
C LEU A 111 16.01 -2.96 3.45
N LEU A 112 16.10 -4.26 3.22
CA LEU A 112 16.14 -5.30 4.24
C LEU A 112 17.57 -5.81 4.40
N LEU A 113 18.07 -5.75 5.63
CA LEU A 113 19.44 -6.12 6.00
C LEU A 113 19.42 -7.23 7.06
N PRO A 114 18.90 -8.44 6.75
CA PRO A 114 18.94 -9.55 7.69
C PRO A 114 20.38 -10.01 7.92
N GLY A 115 20.74 -10.28 9.18
CA GLY A 115 21.95 -11.04 9.48
C GLY A 115 21.93 -12.42 8.84
N ASP A 116 23.10 -13.00 8.59
CA ASP A 116 23.26 -14.34 8.05
C ASP A 116 24.27 -15.19 8.85
N THR A 117 24.35 -16.48 8.53
CA THR A 117 25.31 -17.42 9.11
C THR A 117 26.75 -17.01 8.81
N PHE A 118 27.72 -17.66 9.46
CA PHE A 118 29.15 -17.39 9.23
C PHE A 118 29.60 -17.98 7.88
N ILE A 119 30.28 -17.18 7.05
CA ILE A 119 30.88 -17.70 5.81
C ILE A 119 32.04 -18.65 6.10
N SER A 120 32.79 -18.37 7.16
CA SER A 120 33.89 -19.22 7.62
C SER A 120 33.42 -20.60 8.10
N ARG A 121 32.15 -20.74 8.52
CA ARG A 121 31.56 -21.94 9.14
C ARG A 121 32.30 -22.46 10.37
N ALA A 122 33.24 -21.69 10.91
CA ALA A 122 34.00 -22.09 12.10
C ALA A 122 33.11 -22.37 13.32
N PRO A 123 32.00 -21.64 13.56
CA PRO A 123 31.10 -21.90 14.68
C PRO A 123 29.92 -22.82 14.32
N ASP A 124 29.93 -23.47 13.16
CA ASP A 124 28.75 -24.21 12.68
C ASP A 124 28.34 -25.38 13.62
N PRO A 125 27.02 -25.60 13.79
CA PRO A 125 25.95 -24.68 13.43
C PRO A 125 25.92 -23.50 14.41
N VAL A 126 25.85 -22.26 13.89
CA VAL A 126 25.65 -21.11 14.78
C VAL A 126 24.25 -21.17 15.39
N LEU A 127 24.08 -20.66 16.62
CA LEU A 127 22.77 -20.46 17.23
C LEU A 127 21.81 -19.76 16.23
N GLN A 128 20.57 -20.24 16.10
CA GLN A 128 19.55 -19.78 15.14
C GLN A 128 19.77 -20.15 13.65
N GLN A 129 20.80 -20.93 13.30
CA GLN A 129 20.93 -21.53 11.98
C GLN A 129 19.98 -22.72 11.79
N VAL A 130 19.27 -22.76 10.65
CA VAL A 130 18.56 -23.96 10.19
C VAL A 130 19.53 -24.79 9.36
N GLU A 131 19.84 -26.01 9.82
CA GLU A 131 20.75 -26.90 9.11
C GLU A 131 20.05 -27.61 7.95
N HIS A 132 20.52 -27.36 6.73
CA HIS A 132 20.08 -28.04 5.53
C HIS A 132 21.05 -29.18 5.19
N PHE A 133 20.71 -30.42 5.57
CA PHE A 133 21.57 -31.61 5.47
C PHE A 133 22.16 -31.88 4.06
N GLY A 134 21.51 -31.41 3.00
CA GLY A 134 21.97 -31.56 1.62
C GLY A 134 22.66 -30.33 1.00
N ASP A 135 22.62 -29.18 1.68
CA ASP A 135 23.16 -27.92 1.16
C ASP A 135 23.58 -26.99 2.31
N PRO A 136 24.88 -26.98 2.69
CA PRO A 136 25.36 -26.12 3.76
C PRO A 136 25.44 -24.63 3.38
N THR A 137 25.05 -24.25 2.15
CA THR A 137 24.98 -22.84 1.70
C THR A 137 23.57 -22.26 1.79
N ALA A 138 22.55 -23.11 1.91
CA ALA A 138 21.17 -22.68 2.06
C ALA A 138 20.94 -22.08 3.45
N THR A 139 20.18 -21.00 3.48
CA THR A 139 19.81 -20.30 4.71
C THR A 139 18.35 -19.88 4.63
N VAL A 140 17.75 -19.55 5.77
CA VAL A 140 16.38 -19.02 5.78
C VAL A 140 16.25 -17.70 4.99
N ASN A 141 17.35 -16.96 4.81
CA ASN A 141 17.36 -15.74 4.01
C ASN A 141 17.07 -15.99 2.52
N ASP A 142 17.23 -17.22 2.02
CA ASP A 142 16.85 -17.53 0.63
C ASP A 142 15.33 -17.43 0.40
N ALA A 143 14.50 -17.42 1.46
CA ALA A 143 13.06 -17.13 1.37
C ALA A 143 12.77 -15.73 0.82
N PHE A 144 13.66 -14.75 1.02
CA PHE A 144 13.47 -13.39 0.51
C PHE A 144 13.56 -13.29 -1.02
N ARG A 145 14.17 -14.28 -1.70
CA ARG A 145 14.34 -14.25 -3.16
C ARG A 145 13.01 -14.16 -3.90
N ALA A 146 11.96 -14.79 -3.37
CA ALA A 146 10.62 -14.77 -3.97
C ALA A 146 9.92 -13.41 -3.83
N VAL A 147 10.33 -12.60 -2.86
CA VAL A 147 9.65 -11.36 -2.46
C VAL A 147 10.60 -10.15 -2.44
N SER A 148 11.73 -10.22 -3.16
CA SER A 148 12.67 -9.13 -3.35
C SER A 148 12.82 -8.82 -4.84
N ARG A 149 12.90 -7.53 -5.21
CA ARG A 149 13.29 -7.12 -6.57
C ARG A 149 14.76 -7.42 -6.85
N TYR A 150 15.56 -7.32 -5.79
CA TYR A 150 16.97 -7.62 -5.83
C TYR A 150 17.37 -8.27 -4.50
N PHE A 151 18.03 -9.42 -4.59
CA PHE A 151 18.56 -10.15 -3.46
C PHE A 151 20.06 -10.37 -3.70
N ASP A 152 20.87 -10.09 -2.68
CA ASP A 152 22.28 -10.47 -2.66
C ASP A 152 22.69 -10.93 -1.26
N ARG A 153 23.76 -11.73 -1.19
CA ARG A 153 24.38 -12.15 0.07
C ARG A 153 25.84 -11.71 0.04
N ILE A 154 26.19 -10.81 0.95
CA ILE A 154 27.52 -10.19 0.99
C ILE A 154 28.47 -11.15 1.72
N VAL A 155 29.06 -12.09 0.98
CA VAL A 155 30.00 -13.09 1.52
C VAL A 155 31.44 -12.59 1.59
N ARG A 156 31.74 -11.42 1.01
CA ARG A 156 33.04 -10.73 1.11
C ARG A 156 32.85 -9.19 1.06
N PRO A 157 33.67 -8.38 1.76
CA PRO A 157 33.51 -6.92 1.82
C PRO A 157 33.47 -6.23 0.44
N GLU A 158 34.35 -6.63 -0.48
CA GLU A 158 34.51 -6.00 -1.79
C GLU A 158 33.26 -6.13 -2.69
N GLN A 159 32.33 -7.03 -2.37
CA GLN A 159 31.09 -7.21 -3.14
C GLN A 159 30.17 -5.98 -3.06
N LEU A 160 30.26 -5.19 -1.98
CA LEU A 160 29.52 -3.94 -1.84
C LEU A 160 29.77 -2.98 -3.02
N LEU A 161 30.97 -3.03 -3.65
CA LEU A 161 31.31 -2.17 -4.78
C LEU A 161 30.41 -2.38 -6.00
N SER A 162 30.02 -3.63 -6.28
CA SER A 162 29.10 -3.97 -7.37
C SER A 162 27.64 -3.94 -6.95
N THR A 163 27.36 -4.24 -5.68
CA THR A 163 26.01 -4.44 -5.17
C THR A 163 25.30 -3.12 -4.88
N LEU A 164 25.98 -2.17 -4.23
CA LEU A 164 25.36 -0.90 -3.82
C LEU A 164 24.82 -0.04 -4.99
N PRO A 165 25.49 0.05 -6.16
CA PRO A 165 24.90 0.70 -7.33
C PRO A 165 23.60 0.04 -7.82
N GLN A 166 23.50 -1.30 -7.74
CA GLN A 166 22.27 -2.02 -8.10
C GLN A 166 21.15 -1.78 -7.09
N VAL A 167 21.50 -1.70 -5.80
CA VAL A 167 20.57 -1.35 -4.71
C VAL A 167 19.95 0.03 -4.98
N ALA A 168 20.77 1.06 -5.22
CA ALA A 168 20.29 2.39 -5.54
C ALA A 168 19.42 2.41 -6.81
N ARG A 169 19.84 1.72 -7.88
CA ARG A 169 19.05 1.60 -9.11
C ARG A 169 17.66 1.05 -8.83
N VAL A 170 17.58 -0.09 -8.15
CA VAL A 170 16.29 -0.76 -7.89
C VAL A 170 15.39 0.10 -7.02
N LEU A 171 15.92 0.63 -5.91
CA LEU A 171 15.13 1.42 -4.95
C LEU A 171 14.55 2.70 -5.55
N THR A 172 15.24 3.32 -6.52
CA THR A 172 14.87 4.64 -7.07
C THR A 172 14.19 4.57 -8.44
N ASP A 173 14.20 3.41 -9.11
CA ASP A 173 13.64 3.27 -10.45
C ASP A 173 12.09 3.22 -10.45
N PRO A 174 11.41 4.04 -11.28
CA PRO A 174 9.95 4.08 -11.31
C PRO A 174 9.29 2.76 -11.73
N ALA A 175 9.96 1.95 -12.55
CA ALA A 175 9.46 0.68 -13.09
C ALA A 175 9.86 -0.54 -12.23
N ASP A 176 11.07 -0.54 -11.66
CA ASP A 176 11.66 -1.71 -10.97
C ASP A 176 11.55 -1.66 -9.44
N ALA A 177 11.13 -0.53 -8.85
CA ALA A 177 11.13 -0.42 -7.39
C ALA A 177 10.31 -1.49 -6.66
N GLY A 178 10.84 -1.80 -5.49
CA GLY A 178 10.34 -2.79 -4.57
C GLY A 178 11.40 -3.06 -3.51
N PRO A 179 11.19 -4.08 -2.68
CA PRO A 179 12.12 -4.44 -1.62
C PRO A 179 13.44 -4.96 -2.19
N VAL A 180 14.53 -4.52 -1.58
CA VAL A 180 15.88 -5.00 -1.82
C VAL A 180 16.36 -5.67 -0.55
N THR A 181 16.91 -6.89 -0.66
CA THR A 181 17.42 -7.64 0.50
C THR A 181 18.91 -7.89 0.33
N LEU A 182 19.70 -7.46 1.31
CA LEU A 182 21.13 -7.77 1.41
C LEU A 182 21.35 -8.60 2.67
N ALA A 183 21.57 -9.90 2.50
CA ALA A 183 21.90 -10.77 3.61
C ALA A 183 23.35 -10.55 4.05
N LEU A 184 23.57 -10.37 5.35
CA LEU A 184 24.85 -9.96 5.94
C LEU A 184 25.39 -11.03 6.90
N PRO A 185 26.26 -11.94 6.44
CA PRO A 185 27.00 -12.87 7.29
C PRO A 185 27.71 -12.18 8.46
N GLN A 186 27.61 -12.78 9.64
CA GLN A 186 28.11 -12.21 10.89
C GLN A 186 29.61 -11.87 10.86
N ASP A 187 30.44 -12.77 10.36
CA ASP A 187 31.88 -12.55 10.23
C ASP A 187 32.19 -11.46 9.21
N VAL A 188 31.53 -11.51 8.05
CA VAL A 188 31.78 -10.55 6.96
C VAL A 188 31.41 -9.12 7.35
N GLN A 189 30.39 -8.91 8.19
CA GLN A 189 30.05 -7.57 8.70
C GLN A 189 31.24 -6.89 9.40
N ALA A 190 32.09 -7.66 10.08
CA ALA A 190 33.23 -7.17 10.84
C ALA A 190 34.56 -7.16 10.06
N GLU A 191 34.60 -7.79 8.88
CA GLU A 191 35.80 -7.80 8.03
C GLU A 191 36.13 -6.40 7.51
N THR A 192 37.42 -6.05 7.52
CA THR A 192 37.90 -4.76 7.00
C THR A 192 38.35 -4.84 5.54
N TYR A 193 38.08 -3.80 4.77
CA TYR A 193 38.53 -3.66 3.39
C TYR A 193 38.87 -2.19 3.07
N ASP A 194 39.77 -2.00 2.09
CA ASP A 194 40.17 -0.69 1.59
C ASP A 194 39.20 -0.23 0.50
N PHE A 195 38.07 0.36 0.92
CA PHE A 195 37.05 0.88 0.00
C PHE A 195 37.52 2.17 -0.69
N PRO A 196 37.18 2.38 -1.98
CA PRO A 196 37.50 3.63 -2.67
C PRO A 196 36.65 4.78 -2.12
N ASP A 197 37.27 5.94 -1.88
CA ASP A 197 36.57 7.09 -1.28
C ASP A 197 35.39 7.58 -2.13
N ALA A 198 35.44 7.35 -3.45
CA ALA A 198 34.36 7.66 -4.39
C ALA A 198 33.04 6.90 -4.08
N LEU A 199 33.09 5.78 -3.36
CA LEU A 199 31.89 5.04 -2.93
C LEU A 199 31.02 5.88 -1.98
N PHE A 200 31.63 6.79 -1.22
CA PHE A 200 30.97 7.58 -0.18
C PHE A 200 30.72 9.03 -0.61
N ALA A 201 30.94 9.36 -1.88
CA ALA A 201 30.58 10.66 -2.41
C ALA A 201 29.06 10.85 -2.38
N PRO A 202 28.54 12.04 -1.98
CA PRO A 202 27.11 12.29 -1.98
C PRO A 202 26.47 12.10 -3.36
N VAL A 203 25.31 11.42 -3.40
CA VAL A 203 24.53 11.20 -4.62
C VAL A 203 23.08 11.61 -4.39
N THR A 204 22.59 12.57 -5.18
CA THR A 204 21.17 12.97 -5.15
C THR A 204 20.39 12.27 -6.25
N HIS A 205 19.47 11.40 -5.83
CA HIS A 205 18.56 10.67 -6.71
C HIS A 205 17.34 11.53 -7.05
N ARG A 206 17.03 11.63 -8.34
CA ARG A 206 15.88 12.40 -8.85
C ARG A 206 14.85 11.50 -9.50
N PRO A 207 13.55 11.82 -9.42
CA PRO A 207 12.51 11.09 -10.13
C PRO A 207 12.80 11.02 -11.63
N GLN A 208 13.07 9.82 -12.14
CA GLN A 208 13.32 9.60 -13.56
C GLN A 208 12.01 9.70 -14.35
N ARG A 209 12.03 10.42 -15.48
CA ARG A 209 10.87 10.62 -16.36
C ARG A 209 11.11 10.10 -17.78
N PRO A 210 11.23 8.77 -17.98
CA PRO A 210 11.40 8.20 -19.32
C PRO A 210 10.22 8.57 -20.23
N ARG A 211 10.50 9.06 -21.43
CA ARG A 211 9.48 9.44 -22.41
C ARG A 211 9.02 8.23 -23.24
N PRO A 212 7.72 8.17 -23.60
CA PRO A 212 7.25 7.09 -24.46
C PRO A 212 7.75 7.15 -25.91
N ASP A 213 7.71 6.00 -26.58
CA ASP A 213 7.97 5.90 -28.00
C ASP A 213 6.99 6.75 -28.83
N ARG A 214 7.51 7.45 -29.84
CA ARG A 214 6.74 8.39 -30.65
C ARG A 214 5.64 7.71 -31.47
N ARG A 215 5.85 6.48 -31.92
CA ARG A 215 4.86 5.72 -32.70
C ARG A 215 3.73 5.26 -31.79
N ALA A 216 4.04 4.70 -30.62
CA ALA A 216 3.04 4.32 -29.62
C ALA A 216 2.14 5.50 -29.23
N LEU A 217 2.72 6.68 -29.01
CA LEU A 217 1.96 7.91 -28.75
C LEU A 217 1.03 8.33 -29.91
N THR A 218 1.49 8.15 -31.15
CA THR A 218 0.71 8.50 -32.35
C THR A 218 -0.47 7.54 -32.51
N GLU A 219 -0.24 6.24 -32.30
CA GLU A 219 -1.28 5.21 -32.32
C GLU A 219 -2.30 5.44 -31.18
N ALA A 220 -1.84 5.79 -29.97
CA ALA A 220 -2.71 6.08 -28.83
C ALA A 220 -3.59 7.31 -29.05
N ALA A 221 -3.01 8.40 -29.56
CA ALA A 221 -3.77 9.60 -29.93
C ALA A 221 -4.79 9.28 -31.05
N GLY A 222 -4.38 8.50 -32.06
CA GLY A 222 -5.28 8.04 -33.12
C GLY A 222 -6.48 7.26 -32.58
N LEU A 223 -6.25 6.33 -31.65
CA LEU A 223 -7.29 5.53 -31.02
C LEU A 223 -8.23 6.40 -30.16
N LEU A 224 -7.70 7.28 -29.31
CA LEU A 224 -8.51 8.19 -28.49
C LEU A 224 -9.42 9.09 -29.31
N ARG A 225 -8.96 9.62 -30.45
CA ARG A 225 -9.81 10.44 -31.32
C ARG A 225 -11.03 9.71 -31.89
N THR A 226 -11.01 8.37 -31.90
CA THR A 226 -12.16 7.56 -32.32
C THR A 226 -13.14 7.24 -31.18
N ALA A 227 -12.80 7.59 -29.94
CA ALA A 227 -13.61 7.28 -28.76
C ALA A 227 -14.87 8.15 -28.73
N ARG A 228 -16.01 7.52 -28.43
CA ARG A 228 -17.29 8.18 -28.16
C ARG A 228 -17.58 8.27 -26.67
N LYS A 229 -17.14 7.26 -25.90
CA LYS A 229 -17.31 7.17 -24.44
C LYS A 229 -15.94 6.90 -23.79
N PRO A 230 -14.96 7.82 -23.91
CA PRO A 230 -13.65 7.64 -23.32
C PRO A 230 -13.72 7.66 -21.79
N LEU A 231 -12.93 6.83 -21.14
CA LEU A 231 -12.79 6.82 -19.67
C LEU A 231 -11.31 6.82 -19.29
N MET A 232 -10.92 7.66 -18.34
CA MET A 232 -9.56 7.67 -17.81
C MET A 232 -9.50 6.94 -16.46
N VAL A 233 -8.57 5.99 -16.31
CA VAL A 233 -8.36 5.23 -15.05
C VAL A 233 -7.01 5.63 -14.47
N LEU A 234 -7.00 6.32 -13.32
CA LEU A 234 -5.78 6.75 -12.65
C LEU A 234 -5.33 5.75 -11.58
N GLY A 235 -4.05 5.39 -11.61
CA GLY A 235 -3.44 4.53 -10.60
C GLY A 235 -2.34 5.20 -9.78
N GLY A 236 -1.77 4.43 -8.85
CA GLY A 236 -0.69 4.90 -7.97
C GLY A 236 0.57 5.36 -8.71
N GLY A 237 0.81 4.93 -9.95
CA GLY A 237 1.91 5.43 -10.78
C GLY A 237 1.78 6.92 -11.09
N VAL A 238 0.57 7.47 -11.16
CA VAL A 238 0.33 8.92 -11.31
C VAL A 238 0.78 9.66 -10.05
N ARG A 239 0.42 9.13 -8.88
CA ARG A 239 0.85 9.63 -7.56
C ARG A 239 2.37 9.64 -7.42
N TYR A 240 3.03 8.50 -7.67
CA TYR A 240 4.48 8.39 -7.55
C TYR A 240 5.27 9.17 -8.61
N SER A 241 4.65 9.50 -9.74
CA SER A 241 5.20 10.41 -10.75
C SER A 241 5.06 11.89 -10.34
N GLY A 242 4.17 12.23 -9.40
CA GLY A 242 3.76 13.60 -9.13
C GLY A 242 2.90 14.20 -10.25
N ALA A 243 2.18 13.34 -11.00
CA ALA A 243 1.44 13.71 -12.20
C ALA A 243 -0.06 13.98 -11.94
N GLY A 244 -0.48 14.18 -10.68
CA GLY A 244 -1.89 14.36 -10.31
C GLY A 244 -2.53 15.54 -11.02
N GLU A 245 -1.97 16.74 -10.84
CA GLU A 245 -2.45 17.97 -11.51
C GLU A 245 -2.37 17.85 -13.04
N ARG A 246 -1.30 17.22 -13.56
CA ARG A 246 -1.14 16.97 -15.00
C ARG A 246 -2.26 16.08 -15.55
N ALA A 247 -2.59 15.01 -14.85
CA ALA A 247 -3.65 14.08 -15.24
C ALA A 247 -5.01 14.75 -15.22
N LEU A 248 -5.28 15.60 -14.22
CA LEU A 248 -6.53 16.36 -14.14
C LEU A 248 -6.64 17.37 -15.28
N ALA A 249 -5.59 18.15 -15.52
CA ALA A 249 -5.55 19.12 -16.63
C ALA A 249 -5.69 18.44 -18.01
N PHE A 250 -5.15 17.23 -18.17
CA PHE A 250 -5.36 16.42 -19.37
C PHE A 250 -6.84 16.03 -19.53
N ALA A 251 -7.46 15.54 -18.45
CA ALA A 251 -8.86 15.16 -18.45
C ALA A 251 -9.79 16.36 -18.74
N GLU A 252 -9.54 17.50 -18.10
CA GLU A 252 -10.27 18.76 -18.30
C GLU A 252 -10.19 19.25 -19.75
N ARG A 253 -8.98 19.30 -20.31
CA ARG A 253 -8.74 19.75 -21.68
C ARG A 253 -9.53 18.95 -22.71
N HIS A 254 -9.70 17.65 -22.46
CA HIS A 254 -10.32 16.72 -23.40
C HIS A 254 -11.73 16.27 -22.98
N GLY A 255 -12.26 16.77 -21.86
CA GLY A 255 -13.60 16.42 -21.35
C GLY A 255 -13.77 14.93 -21.01
N ILE A 256 -12.72 14.25 -20.54
CA ILE A 256 -12.75 12.80 -20.28
C ILE A 256 -13.11 12.53 -18.81
N PRO A 257 -14.19 11.79 -18.51
CA PRO A 257 -14.47 11.33 -17.15
C PRO A 257 -13.32 10.51 -16.56
N VAL A 258 -13.09 10.68 -15.26
CA VAL A 258 -11.96 10.11 -14.53
C VAL A 258 -12.46 9.19 -13.42
N THR A 259 -11.91 7.99 -13.39
CA THR A 259 -12.04 7.04 -12.29
C THR A 259 -10.66 6.69 -11.72
N GLU A 260 -10.64 6.16 -10.50
CA GLU A 260 -9.41 5.87 -9.77
C GLU A 260 -9.38 4.39 -9.34
N THR A 261 -8.18 3.81 -9.37
CA THR A 261 -7.92 2.55 -8.65
C THR A 261 -7.76 2.82 -7.15
N THR A 262 -7.71 1.77 -6.33
CA THR A 262 -7.40 1.87 -4.90
C THR A 262 -6.14 2.71 -4.62
N ALA A 263 -5.04 2.48 -5.35
CA ALA A 263 -3.80 3.24 -5.18
C ALA A 263 -3.85 4.66 -5.79
N GLY A 264 -4.85 4.93 -6.63
CA GLY A 264 -5.10 6.22 -7.25
C GLY A 264 -6.06 7.10 -6.46
N ARG A 265 -6.73 6.58 -5.42
CA ARG A 265 -7.72 7.34 -4.63
C ARG A 265 -7.17 8.67 -4.17
N THR A 266 -8.02 9.70 -4.14
CA THR A 266 -7.70 11.09 -3.73
C THR A 266 -6.79 11.86 -4.68
N LEU A 267 -6.43 11.32 -5.85
CA LEU A 267 -5.80 12.10 -6.92
C LEU A 267 -6.76 13.11 -7.54
N VAL A 268 -8.06 12.81 -7.50
CA VAL A 268 -9.12 13.66 -8.01
C VAL A 268 -9.97 14.17 -6.83
N PRO A 269 -10.15 15.49 -6.68
CA PRO A 269 -11.07 16.04 -5.71
C PRO A 269 -12.48 15.45 -5.89
N HIS A 270 -13.14 15.06 -4.80
CA HIS A 270 -14.42 14.36 -4.88
C HIS A 270 -15.49 15.13 -5.67
N GLY A 271 -15.57 16.44 -5.48
CA GLY A 271 -16.52 17.33 -6.16
C GLY A 271 -16.14 17.73 -7.59
N HIS A 272 -15.01 17.26 -8.13
CA HIS A 272 -14.57 17.64 -9.47
C HIS A 272 -15.58 17.17 -10.55
N PRO A 273 -15.98 17.99 -11.54
CA PRO A 273 -17.04 17.64 -12.50
C PRO A 273 -16.79 16.35 -13.28
N LEU A 274 -15.52 16.05 -13.61
CA LEU A 274 -15.13 14.83 -14.32
C LEU A 274 -14.96 13.60 -13.42
N HIS A 275 -15.05 13.74 -12.09
CA HIS A 275 -14.84 12.62 -11.18
C HIS A 275 -16.04 11.66 -11.20
N ALA A 276 -15.80 10.42 -11.63
CA ALA A 276 -16.79 9.34 -11.68
C ALA A 276 -16.78 8.44 -10.44
N GLY A 277 -15.77 8.56 -9.58
CA GLY A 277 -15.59 7.72 -8.39
C GLY A 277 -14.58 6.59 -8.60
N PRO A 278 -14.33 5.79 -7.55
CA PRO A 278 -13.41 4.65 -7.58
C PRO A 278 -13.96 3.45 -8.36
N LEU A 279 -13.10 2.72 -9.05
CA LEU A 279 -13.46 1.59 -9.91
C LEU A 279 -13.35 0.23 -9.20
N GLY A 280 -14.27 -0.68 -9.50
CA GLY A 280 -14.14 -2.11 -9.22
C GLY A 280 -15.03 -2.63 -8.09
N VAL A 281 -14.66 -3.79 -7.54
CA VAL A 281 -15.41 -4.54 -6.50
C VAL A 281 -15.65 -3.70 -5.24
N THR A 282 -14.62 -3.01 -4.78
CA THR A 282 -14.66 -2.09 -3.62
C THR A 282 -14.88 -0.63 -4.03
N GLY A 283 -15.19 -0.40 -5.31
CA GLY A 283 -15.32 0.93 -5.90
C GLY A 283 -16.70 1.54 -5.67
N SER A 284 -17.23 2.15 -6.73
CA SER A 284 -18.51 2.84 -6.75
C SER A 284 -19.34 2.35 -7.93
N ALA A 285 -20.65 2.27 -7.74
CA ALA A 285 -21.57 1.93 -8.83
C ALA A 285 -21.45 2.95 -9.99
N SER A 286 -21.19 4.22 -9.68
CA SER A 286 -21.01 5.27 -10.69
C SER A 286 -19.85 5.00 -11.64
N ALA A 287 -18.68 4.64 -11.10
CA ALA A 287 -17.52 4.30 -11.94
C ALA A 287 -17.73 2.99 -12.72
N ASN A 288 -18.35 1.99 -12.09
CA ASN A 288 -18.61 0.69 -12.71
C ASN A 288 -19.58 0.80 -13.90
N VAL A 289 -20.62 1.64 -13.79
CA VAL A 289 -21.54 1.94 -14.91
C VAL A 289 -20.80 2.59 -16.08
N LEU A 290 -19.95 3.60 -15.82
CA LEU A 290 -19.20 4.23 -16.91
C LEU A 290 -18.18 3.28 -17.55
N ALA A 291 -17.50 2.45 -16.76
CA ALA A 291 -16.55 1.46 -17.27
C ALA A 291 -17.23 0.39 -18.14
N ALA A 292 -18.43 -0.05 -17.77
CA ALA A 292 -19.20 -1.00 -18.56
C ALA A 292 -19.63 -0.43 -19.92
N GLU A 293 -19.85 0.88 -20.00
CA GLU A 293 -20.26 1.59 -21.22
C GLU A 293 -19.08 2.14 -22.06
N ALA A 294 -17.87 2.21 -21.49
CA ALA A 294 -16.72 2.81 -22.14
C ALA A 294 -16.26 2.03 -23.38
N ASP A 295 -15.92 2.75 -24.45
CA ASP A 295 -15.41 2.17 -25.70
C ASP A 295 -13.88 2.25 -25.82
N VAL A 296 -13.26 3.25 -25.17
CA VAL A 296 -11.81 3.39 -25.04
C VAL A 296 -11.46 3.77 -23.60
N VAL A 297 -10.58 3.01 -22.97
CA VAL A 297 -10.07 3.30 -21.63
C VAL A 297 -8.61 3.71 -21.71
N LEU A 298 -8.29 4.91 -21.20
CA LEU A 298 -6.93 5.38 -20.96
C LEU A 298 -6.53 5.09 -19.51
N ALA A 299 -5.82 3.99 -19.31
CA ALA A 299 -5.30 3.56 -18.02
C ALA A 299 -3.89 4.16 -17.80
N VAL A 300 -3.74 5.03 -16.79
CA VAL A 300 -2.48 5.75 -16.53
C VAL A 300 -1.91 5.37 -15.17
N GLY A 301 -0.65 4.91 -15.15
CA GLY A 301 0.06 4.57 -13.93
C GLY A 301 -0.63 3.48 -13.11
N THR A 302 -1.32 2.54 -13.77
CA THR A 302 -2.11 1.50 -13.12
C THR A 302 -1.75 0.11 -13.61
N ARG A 303 -1.86 -0.85 -12.69
CA ARG A 303 -1.63 -2.27 -12.93
C ARG A 303 -2.88 -3.01 -13.40
N LEU A 304 -4.04 -2.35 -13.31
CA LEU A 304 -5.38 -2.93 -13.53
C LEU A 304 -5.53 -4.26 -12.78
N GLN A 305 -5.50 -4.18 -11.44
CA GLN A 305 -5.58 -5.35 -10.57
C GLN A 305 -6.99 -5.95 -10.58
N ASP A 306 -7.09 -7.21 -10.18
CA ASP A 306 -8.30 -8.02 -10.14
C ASP A 306 -9.52 -7.23 -9.59
N PHE A 307 -9.42 -6.72 -8.36
CA PHE A 307 -10.48 -5.93 -7.73
C PHE A 307 -10.86 -4.67 -8.50
N THR A 308 -9.88 -3.93 -9.02
CA THR A 308 -10.13 -2.73 -9.86
C THR A 308 -10.90 -3.09 -11.12
N THR A 309 -10.61 -4.24 -11.72
CA THR A 309 -11.23 -4.67 -12.97
C THR A 309 -12.50 -5.50 -12.77
N ALA A 310 -12.88 -5.79 -11.53
CA ALA A 310 -13.91 -6.77 -11.20
C ALA A 310 -13.65 -8.12 -11.90
N SER A 311 -12.43 -8.65 -11.77
CA SER A 311 -11.98 -9.82 -12.53
C SER A 311 -12.23 -9.70 -14.04
N TRP A 312 -11.99 -8.49 -14.56
CA TRP A 312 -12.21 -8.07 -15.93
C TRP A 312 -13.67 -8.09 -16.41
N THR A 313 -14.66 -8.08 -15.53
CA THR A 313 -16.08 -7.93 -15.92
C THR A 313 -16.60 -6.51 -15.84
N VAL A 314 -15.85 -5.57 -15.27
CA VAL A 314 -16.30 -4.16 -15.15
C VAL A 314 -16.32 -3.45 -16.51
N PHE A 315 -15.53 -3.93 -17.47
CA PHE A 315 -15.46 -3.37 -18.81
C PHE A 315 -16.28 -4.19 -19.80
N SER A 316 -16.77 -3.54 -20.85
CA SER A 316 -17.36 -4.28 -21.97
C SER A 316 -16.31 -5.17 -22.67
N PRO A 317 -16.68 -6.35 -23.19
CA PRO A 317 -15.78 -7.17 -24.02
C PRO A 317 -15.22 -6.44 -25.24
N GLY A 318 -15.91 -5.42 -25.75
CA GLY A 318 -15.47 -4.61 -26.89
C GLY A 318 -14.51 -3.45 -26.53
N VAL A 319 -14.20 -3.24 -25.25
CA VAL A 319 -13.38 -2.11 -24.80
C VAL A 319 -11.99 -2.14 -25.46
N ARG A 320 -11.46 -0.98 -25.82
CA ARG A 320 -10.08 -0.83 -26.27
C ARG A 320 -9.25 -0.15 -25.19
N LEU A 321 -8.15 -0.78 -24.80
CA LEU A 321 -7.30 -0.30 -23.71
C LEU A 321 -6.08 0.43 -24.27
N ILE A 322 -5.78 1.60 -23.71
CA ILE A 322 -4.50 2.31 -23.83
C ILE A 322 -3.90 2.37 -22.43
N THR A 323 -2.65 1.98 -22.30
CA THR A 323 -1.99 1.85 -21.00
C THR A 323 -0.69 2.67 -21.00
N LEU A 324 -0.71 3.81 -20.30
CA LEU A 324 0.49 4.62 -20.05
C LEU A 324 1.11 4.19 -18.71
N ASN A 325 2.24 3.48 -18.77
CA ASN A 325 2.91 2.95 -17.58
C ASN A 325 4.43 2.99 -17.70
N ALA A 326 5.12 3.28 -16.59
CA ALA A 326 6.58 3.26 -16.54
C ALA A 326 7.15 1.85 -16.78
N ALA A 327 6.52 0.84 -16.17
CA ALA A 327 6.89 -0.55 -16.37
C ALA A 327 6.18 -1.14 -17.59
N ARG A 328 6.97 -1.68 -18.55
CA ARG A 328 6.45 -2.40 -19.73
C ARG A 328 5.54 -3.56 -19.34
N PHE A 329 5.84 -4.26 -18.24
CA PHE A 329 5.04 -5.38 -17.73
C PHE A 329 3.57 -5.02 -17.53
N ASP A 330 3.26 -3.81 -17.05
CA ASP A 330 1.86 -3.39 -16.88
C ASP A 330 1.27 -2.80 -18.15
N ALA A 331 2.09 -2.14 -18.97
CA ALA A 331 1.63 -1.54 -20.21
C ALA A 331 1.07 -2.59 -21.20
N VAL A 332 1.55 -3.83 -21.20
CA VAL A 332 1.14 -4.84 -22.19
C VAL A 332 -0.04 -5.72 -21.77
N LYS A 333 -0.59 -5.51 -20.56
CA LYS A 333 -1.65 -6.36 -20.01
C LYS A 333 -2.91 -6.30 -20.88
N HIS A 334 -3.57 -7.44 -21.03
CA HIS A 334 -4.89 -7.55 -21.67
C HIS A 334 -4.93 -6.99 -23.11
N GLY A 335 -3.85 -7.18 -23.87
CA GLY A 335 -3.78 -6.76 -25.27
C GLY A 335 -3.84 -5.25 -25.47
N ALA A 336 -3.60 -4.46 -24.42
CA ALA A 336 -3.64 -3.01 -24.48
C ALA A 336 -2.61 -2.43 -25.46
N LEU A 337 -2.95 -1.28 -26.03
CA LEU A 337 -1.99 -0.45 -26.75
C LEU A 337 -1.02 0.18 -25.74
N ALA A 338 0.16 -0.43 -25.64
CA ALA A 338 1.16 -0.10 -24.64
C ALA A 338 1.90 1.21 -24.94
N VAL A 339 1.77 2.19 -24.04
CA VAL A 339 2.56 3.43 -24.02
C VAL A 339 3.52 3.36 -22.82
N VAL A 340 4.77 2.98 -23.06
CA VAL A 340 5.74 2.77 -21.96
C VAL A 340 6.47 4.07 -21.66
N GLY A 341 6.24 4.65 -20.49
CA GLY A 341 6.90 5.88 -20.03
C GLY A 341 6.30 6.42 -18.73
N ASP A 342 6.92 7.48 -18.21
CA ASP A 342 6.45 8.20 -17.03
C ASP A 342 5.07 8.83 -17.27
N ALA A 343 4.25 8.89 -16.22
CA ALA A 343 2.88 9.39 -16.32
C ALA A 343 2.84 10.89 -16.69
N ASP A 344 3.64 11.74 -16.04
CA ASP A 344 3.66 13.18 -16.35
C ASP A 344 4.17 13.42 -17.78
N ALA A 345 5.36 12.93 -18.11
CA ALA A 345 5.96 13.13 -19.42
C ALA A 345 5.11 12.52 -20.55
N GLY A 346 4.53 11.35 -20.31
CA GLY A 346 3.66 10.68 -21.27
C GLY A 346 2.34 11.42 -21.52
N LEU A 347 1.72 11.99 -20.48
CA LEU A 347 0.50 12.79 -20.62
C LEU A 347 0.75 14.10 -21.37
N VAL A 348 1.88 14.76 -21.12
CA VAL A 348 2.30 15.95 -21.90
C VAL A 348 2.44 15.62 -23.38
N ASP A 349 3.16 14.54 -23.70
CA ASP A 349 3.42 14.14 -25.08
C ASP A 349 2.17 13.64 -25.81
N LEU A 350 1.23 13.04 -25.08
CA LEU A 350 -0.06 12.60 -25.61
C LEU A 350 -0.99 13.79 -25.85
N ALA A 351 -1.07 14.75 -24.90
CA ALA A 351 -1.86 15.97 -25.06
C ALA A 351 -1.43 16.79 -26.28
N GLY A 352 -0.12 16.89 -26.53
CA GLY A 352 0.42 17.57 -27.69
C GLY A 352 -0.02 16.96 -29.02
N ARG A 353 -0.40 15.67 -29.03
CA ARG A 353 -0.90 14.97 -30.22
C ARG A 353 -2.41 15.01 -30.34
N LEU A 354 -3.16 15.07 -29.24
CA LEU A 354 -4.63 15.15 -29.30
C LEU A 354 -5.14 16.52 -29.76
N GLU A 355 -4.28 17.54 -29.76
CA GLU A 355 -4.59 18.91 -30.18
C GLU A 355 -5.85 19.44 -29.47
N ASN A 356 -6.93 19.74 -30.21
CA ASN A 356 -8.18 20.29 -29.70
C ASN A 356 -9.31 19.26 -29.65
N TRP A 357 -9.00 17.96 -29.79
CA TRP A 357 -10.02 16.92 -29.65
C TRP A 357 -10.65 16.97 -28.25
N GLN A 358 -11.96 16.80 -28.17
CA GLN A 358 -12.72 16.71 -26.92
C GLN A 358 -13.71 15.56 -27.04
N ALA A 359 -13.96 14.89 -25.92
CA ALA A 359 -15.04 13.93 -25.78
C ALA A 359 -16.40 14.64 -25.86
N ASP A 360 -17.47 13.85 -26.07
CA ASP A 360 -18.84 14.36 -26.05
C ASP A 360 -19.19 14.93 -24.66
N PRO A 361 -19.61 16.20 -24.54
CA PRO A 361 -20.03 16.79 -23.26
C PRO A 361 -21.14 16.00 -22.55
N LEU A 362 -22.03 15.33 -23.31
CA LEU A 362 -23.08 14.49 -22.74
C LEU A 362 -22.50 13.31 -21.94
N TRP A 363 -21.30 12.84 -22.30
CA TRP A 363 -20.62 11.79 -21.55
C TRP A 363 -20.13 12.30 -20.18
N THR A 364 -19.66 13.55 -20.12
CA THR A 364 -19.30 14.19 -18.85
C THR A 364 -20.53 14.44 -17.97
N GLU A 365 -21.64 14.90 -18.55
CA GLU A 365 -22.90 15.08 -17.82
C GLU A 365 -23.40 13.75 -17.23
N ARG A 366 -23.31 12.67 -18.02
CA ARG A 366 -23.62 11.31 -17.58
C ARG A 366 -22.78 10.89 -16.37
N ALA A 367 -21.47 11.14 -16.41
CA ALA A 367 -20.57 10.83 -15.30
C ALA A 367 -20.96 11.57 -14.01
N SER A 368 -21.24 12.87 -14.11
CA SER A 368 -21.68 13.67 -12.97
C SER A 368 -23.03 13.20 -12.41
N ALA A 369 -23.97 12.80 -13.27
CA ALA A 369 -25.26 12.27 -12.85
C ALA A 369 -25.14 10.94 -12.10
N GLU A 370 -24.29 10.02 -12.57
CA GLU A 370 -24.03 8.76 -11.88
C GLU A 370 -23.33 8.98 -10.54
N ARG A 371 -22.34 9.90 -10.46
CA ARG A 371 -21.74 10.27 -9.18
C ARG A 371 -22.79 10.79 -8.19
N GLY A 372 -23.70 11.66 -8.63
CA GLY A 372 -24.77 12.18 -7.77
C GLY A 372 -25.67 11.08 -7.20
N ARG A 373 -25.94 10.01 -7.95
CA ARG A 373 -26.69 8.84 -7.44
C ARG A 373 -25.88 8.05 -6.42
N TRP A 374 -24.59 7.86 -6.67
CA TRP A 374 -23.69 7.24 -5.70
C TRP A 374 -23.61 8.04 -4.41
N ASP A 375 -23.50 9.37 -4.52
CA ASP A 375 -23.43 10.26 -3.36
C ASP A 375 -24.70 10.17 -2.51
N ALA A 376 -25.88 10.18 -3.12
CA ALA A 376 -27.14 9.99 -2.42
C ALA A 376 -27.23 8.62 -1.74
N HIS A 377 -26.68 7.57 -2.36
CA HIS A 377 -26.59 6.25 -1.75
C HIS A 377 -25.66 6.26 -0.52
N ILE A 378 -24.47 6.82 -0.63
CA ILE A 378 -23.53 6.96 0.49
C ILE A 378 -24.13 7.81 1.62
N ASP A 379 -24.82 8.90 1.31
CA ASP A 379 -25.51 9.72 2.31
C ASP A 379 -26.58 8.92 3.06
N SER A 380 -27.31 8.05 2.37
CA SER A 380 -28.29 7.15 3.00
C SER A 380 -27.63 6.14 3.95
N LEU A 381 -26.45 5.60 3.60
CA LEU A 381 -25.70 4.66 4.44
C LEU A 381 -25.06 5.34 5.67
N ARG A 382 -24.71 6.63 5.54
CA ARG A 382 -24.13 7.45 6.61
C ARG A 382 -25.16 8.03 7.58
N ALA A 383 -26.45 7.98 7.24
CA ALA A 383 -27.52 8.54 8.05
C ALA A 383 -27.55 7.93 9.46
N ALA A 384 -27.67 8.77 10.50
CA ALA A 384 -27.67 8.31 11.89
C ALA A 384 -28.92 7.48 12.22
N SER A 385 -28.73 6.39 12.97
CA SER A 385 -29.80 5.47 13.37
C SER A 385 -29.99 5.32 14.88
N GLY A 386 -29.11 5.90 15.71
CA GLY A 386 -29.13 5.73 17.19
C GLY A 386 -28.75 4.33 17.69
N GLU A 387 -28.44 3.42 16.78
CA GLU A 387 -28.05 2.03 17.05
C GLU A 387 -26.51 1.87 17.03
N VAL A 388 -26.05 0.62 17.19
CA VAL A 388 -24.65 0.25 16.94
C VAL A 388 -24.26 0.69 15.52
N PRO A 389 -23.17 1.44 15.34
CA PRO A 389 -22.83 2.02 14.06
C PRO A 389 -22.45 0.98 13.01
N THR A 390 -22.78 1.25 11.75
CA THR A 390 -22.25 0.55 10.58
C THR A 390 -20.87 1.09 10.22
N TYR A 391 -20.10 0.35 9.41
CA TYR A 391 -18.82 0.87 8.91
C TYR A 391 -18.97 2.17 8.13
N ALA A 392 -20.01 2.29 7.30
CA ALA A 392 -20.25 3.51 6.51
C ALA A 392 -20.47 4.73 7.41
N GLN A 393 -21.18 4.57 8.54
CA GLN A 393 -21.37 5.62 9.54
C GLN A 393 -20.05 5.99 10.24
N VAL A 394 -19.21 5.01 10.60
CA VAL A 394 -17.89 5.26 11.19
C VAL A 394 -16.98 6.01 10.21
N VAL A 395 -16.87 5.54 8.96
CA VAL A 395 -16.10 6.20 7.89
C VAL A 395 -16.62 7.61 7.65
N GLY A 396 -17.94 7.81 7.60
CA GLY A 396 -18.54 9.13 7.45
C GLY A 396 -18.18 10.08 8.60
N ALA A 397 -18.30 9.62 9.85
CA ALA A 397 -17.96 10.41 11.03
C ALA A 397 -16.48 10.85 11.05
N VAL A 398 -15.56 9.92 10.71
CA VAL A 398 -14.13 10.21 10.60
C VAL A 398 -13.86 11.18 9.43
N ASN A 399 -14.46 10.94 8.27
CA ASN A 399 -14.29 11.78 7.08
C ASN A 399 -14.74 13.22 7.32
N ASP A 400 -15.89 13.43 7.96
CA ASP A 400 -16.44 14.77 8.22
C ASP A 400 -15.58 15.59 9.20
N LEU A 401 -14.82 14.91 10.06
CA LEU A 401 -13.94 15.52 11.08
C LEU A 401 -12.46 15.58 10.66
N SER A 402 -12.13 15.02 9.49
CA SER A 402 -10.77 15.04 8.96
C SER A 402 -10.46 16.38 8.30
N GLU A 403 -9.22 16.82 8.43
CA GLU A 403 -8.72 18.04 7.81
C GLU A 403 -8.11 17.78 6.43
N PRO A 404 -7.95 18.81 5.56
CA PRO A 404 -7.44 18.62 4.20
C PRO A 404 -6.04 17.99 4.12
N HIS A 405 -5.22 18.14 5.16
CA HIS A 405 -3.88 17.55 5.22
C HIS A 405 -3.84 16.24 6.02
N ASP A 406 -4.96 15.75 6.55
CA ASP A 406 -4.97 14.47 7.26
C ASP A 406 -4.75 13.30 6.30
N TYR A 407 -4.19 12.22 6.85
CA TYR A 407 -3.85 11.01 6.10
C TYR A 407 -4.64 9.82 6.66
N VAL A 408 -5.58 9.29 5.89
CA VAL A 408 -6.37 8.12 6.28
C VAL A 408 -5.82 6.84 5.66
N MET A 409 -5.79 5.75 6.42
CA MET A 409 -5.32 4.48 5.91
C MET A 409 -6.01 3.23 6.45
N THR A 410 -5.90 2.13 5.68
CA THR A 410 -6.31 0.76 6.04
C THR A 410 -5.58 -0.27 5.17
N ALA A 411 -5.69 -1.57 5.48
CA ALA A 411 -5.10 -2.65 4.67
C ALA A 411 -6.10 -3.75 4.29
N SER A 412 -6.92 -4.18 5.25
CA SER A 412 -7.58 -5.48 5.16
C SER A 412 -8.98 -5.49 5.72
N GLY A 413 -9.69 -6.59 5.54
CA GLY A 413 -11.05 -6.76 6.05
C GLY A 413 -12.09 -5.97 5.24
N GLY A 414 -13.13 -5.48 5.93
CA GLY A 414 -14.21 -4.70 5.33
C GLY A 414 -13.85 -3.23 5.06
N MET A 415 -12.91 -2.67 5.84
CA MET A 415 -12.53 -1.26 5.77
C MET A 415 -12.06 -0.78 4.39
N PRO A 416 -11.29 -1.55 3.59
CA PRO A 416 -10.98 -1.18 2.22
C PRO A 416 -12.23 -0.86 1.38
N GLY A 417 -13.29 -1.67 1.45
CA GLY A 417 -14.53 -1.42 0.70
C GLY A 417 -15.20 -0.12 1.11
N GLU A 418 -15.29 0.09 2.42
CA GLU A 418 -15.99 1.23 3.02
C GLU A 418 -15.24 2.54 2.80
N LEU A 419 -13.90 2.52 2.90
CA LEU A 419 -13.06 3.69 2.68
C LEU A 419 -12.94 4.01 1.18
N ILE A 420 -12.74 3.02 0.31
CA ILE A 420 -12.60 3.25 -1.13
C ILE A 420 -13.89 3.86 -1.68
N GLY A 421 -15.03 3.19 -1.54
CA GLY A 421 -16.31 3.62 -2.08
C GLY A 421 -16.94 4.80 -1.33
N GLY A 422 -16.69 4.91 -0.02
CA GLY A 422 -17.35 5.87 0.84
C GLY A 422 -16.60 7.18 1.08
N TRP A 423 -15.26 7.23 1.02
CA TRP A 423 -14.50 8.42 1.42
C TRP A 423 -14.56 9.56 0.39
N ARG A 424 -14.85 10.77 0.85
CA ARG A 424 -14.91 12.00 0.05
C ARG A 424 -13.66 12.84 0.32
N GLY A 425 -12.66 12.72 -0.55
CA GLY A 425 -11.39 13.46 -0.45
C GLY A 425 -11.44 14.86 -1.08
N SER A 426 -10.64 15.78 -0.54
CA SER A 426 -10.46 17.16 -1.03
C SER A 426 -9.56 17.27 -2.26
N GLY A 427 -8.86 16.20 -2.64
CA GLY A 427 -7.92 16.18 -3.76
C GLY A 427 -6.46 16.41 -3.39
N SER A 428 -6.16 16.61 -2.11
CA SER A 428 -4.83 16.42 -1.55
C SER A 428 -4.55 14.93 -1.38
N ILE A 429 -3.26 14.57 -1.44
CA ILE A 429 -2.79 13.23 -1.14
C ILE A 429 -3.05 12.93 0.34
N GLY A 430 -4.12 12.19 0.64
CA GLY A 430 -4.51 11.92 2.02
C GLY A 430 -5.10 10.54 2.27
N MET A 431 -4.98 9.59 1.32
CA MET A 431 -5.51 8.24 1.49
C MET A 431 -4.53 7.16 1.04
N ASP A 432 -4.36 6.16 1.90
CA ASP A 432 -3.55 4.98 1.65
C ASP A 432 -4.32 3.70 2.00
N VAL A 433 -4.56 2.89 0.98
CA VAL A 433 -5.11 1.56 1.19
C VAL A 433 -4.12 0.53 0.66
N GLU A 434 -3.53 -0.25 1.57
CA GLU A 434 -2.70 -1.41 1.25
C GLU A 434 -3.61 -2.58 0.88
N TYR A 435 -3.96 -2.69 -0.40
CA TYR A 435 -4.85 -3.75 -0.89
C TYR A 435 -4.25 -4.49 -2.08
N GLY A 436 -2.91 -4.54 -2.11
CA GLY A 436 -2.16 -5.34 -3.06
C GLY A 436 -1.83 -6.72 -2.50
N PHE A 437 -1.47 -6.77 -1.22
CA PHE A 437 -1.22 -7.99 -0.45
C PHE A 437 -2.31 -8.23 0.61
N SER A 438 -3.03 -7.17 1.02
CA SER A 438 -4.10 -7.22 2.03
C SER A 438 -3.60 -7.79 3.36
N CYS A 439 -2.44 -7.31 3.81
CA CYS A 439 -1.77 -7.82 5.01
C CYS A 439 -2.39 -7.24 6.28
N MET A 440 -3.15 -8.06 7.00
CA MET A 440 -3.59 -7.73 8.35
C MET A 440 -2.39 -7.41 9.26
N GLY A 441 -2.58 -6.43 10.15
CA GLY A 441 -1.55 -5.86 11.02
C GLY A 441 -0.81 -4.66 10.40
N TYR A 442 -0.84 -4.47 9.08
CA TYR A 442 -0.27 -3.28 8.43
C TYR A 442 -0.92 -1.99 8.93
N GLU A 443 -2.20 -2.03 9.31
CA GLU A 443 -2.93 -0.84 9.74
C GLU A 443 -2.28 -0.15 10.95
N LEU A 444 -1.71 -0.90 11.90
CA LEU A 444 -1.02 -0.31 13.06
C LEU A 444 0.46 -0.02 12.75
N ALA A 445 1.16 -1.02 12.21
CA ALA A 445 2.60 -0.89 11.94
C ALA A 445 2.89 0.16 10.84
N GLY A 446 2.14 0.11 9.74
CA GLY A 446 2.22 1.08 8.66
C GLY A 446 1.83 2.49 9.08
N ALA A 447 0.85 2.65 9.98
CA ALA A 447 0.47 3.96 10.52
C ALA A 447 1.58 4.60 11.36
N TRP A 448 2.32 3.81 12.13
CA TRP A 448 3.53 4.29 12.82
C TRP A 448 4.54 4.88 11.82
N GLY A 449 4.85 4.13 10.74
CA GLY A 449 5.74 4.62 9.69
C GLY A 449 5.21 5.83 8.92
N ALA A 450 3.91 5.88 8.64
CA ALA A 450 3.28 7.02 8.00
C ALA A 450 3.33 8.27 8.90
N ALA A 451 3.10 8.14 10.22
CA ALA A 451 3.16 9.24 11.17
C ALA A 451 4.56 9.85 11.31
N MET A 452 5.60 9.05 11.08
CA MET A 452 6.99 9.55 11.01
C MET A 452 7.26 10.41 9.77
N ALA A 453 6.58 10.12 8.66
CA ALA A 453 6.79 10.78 7.37
C ALA A 453 5.84 11.97 7.15
N HIS A 454 4.60 11.86 7.64
CA HIS A 454 3.51 12.78 7.37
C HIS A 454 3.26 13.67 8.58
N THR A 455 3.93 14.82 8.62
CA THR A 455 3.88 15.76 9.75
C THR A 455 2.99 16.98 9.52
N GLU A 456 2.45 17.17 8.31
CA GLU A 456 1.59 18.31 7.97
C GLU A 456 0.13 18.12 8.39
N GLY A 457 -0.27 16.91 8.76
CA GLY A 457 -1.58 16.58 9.27
C GLY A 457 -1.55 15.29 10.06
N LEU A 458 -2.69 14.85 10.57
CA LEU A 458 -2.77 13.69 11.44
C LEU A 458 -2.99 12.41 10.64
N VAL A 459 -2.23 11.37 10.98
CA VAL A 459 -2.47 10.02 10.47
C VAL A 459 -3.62 9.37 11.23
N THR A 460 -4.62 8.89 10.51
CA THR A 460 -5.72 8.08 11.03
C THR A 460 -5.72 6.72 10.35
N THR A 461 -5.66 5.64 11.11
CA THR A 461 -5.79 4.27 10.62
C THR A 461 -7.11 3.65 11.07
N MET A 462 -7.81 2.98 10.16
CA MET A 462 -9.09 2.33 10.42
C MET A 462 -8.93 0.83 10.22
N LEU A 463 -9.33 0.02 11.21
CA LEU A 463 -9.09 -1.42 11.20
C LEU A 463 -10.14 -2.19 11.99
N GLY A 464 -10.23 -3.50 11.73
CA GLY A 464 -11.02 -4.43 12.53
C GLY A 464 -10.27 -4.95 13.76
N ASP A 465 -11.02 -5.44 14.75
CA ASP A 465 -10.55 -6.19 15.93
C ASP A 465 -9.56 -7.32 15.60
N GLY A 466 -9.84 -8.09 14.54
CA GLY A 466 -8.98 -9.19 14.11
C GLY A 466 -7.60 -8.71 13.62
N SER A 467 -7.55 -7.60 12.87
CA SER A 467 -6.28 -7.02 12.41
C SER A 467 -5.49 -6.41 13.57
N TYR A 468 -6.19 -5.73 14.50
CA TYR A 468 -5.59 -5.20 15.73
C TYR A 468 -4.83 -6.29 16.50
N LEU A 469 -5.39 -7.50 16.63
CA LEU A 469 -4.74 -8.57 17.38
C LEU A 469 -3.45 -9.12 16.76
N MET A 470 -3.18 -8.85 15.48
CA MET A 470 -1.99 -9.38 14.80
C MET A 470 -0.70 -8.64 15.16
N LEU A 471 -0.72 -7.30 15.19
CA LEU A 471 0.47 -6.47 15.42
C LEU A 471 0.22 -5.28 16.37
N ASN A 472 -0.65 -5.47 17.37
CA ASN A 472 -0.96 -4.45 18.40
C ASN A 472 0.28 -3.94 19.16
N SER A 473 1.33 -4.74 19.29
CA SER A 473 2.54 -4.36 20.02
C SER A 473 3.23 -3.13 19.43
N GLU A 474 3.01 -2.81 18.15
CA GLU A 474 3.55 -1.61 17.53
C GLU A 474 2.84 -0.31 17.98
N LEU A 475 1.68 -0.39 18.66
CA LEU A 475 1.13 0.75 19.40
C LEU A 475 2.09 1.22 20.49
N PHE A 476 2.71 0.28 21.21
CA PHE A 476 3.73 0.62 22.21
C PHE A 476 4.98 1.19 21.54
N SER A 477 5.42 0.64 20.41
CA SER A 477 6.57 1.19 19.66
C SER A 477 6.34 2.64 19.27
N ALA A 478 5.16 2.97 18.76
CA ALA A 478 4.80 4.33 18.39
C ALA A 478 4.65 5.27 19.60
N ALA A 479 4.01 4.80 20.68
CA ALA A 479 3.89 5.56 21.92
C ALA A 479 5.26 5.86 22.55
N PHE A 480 6.13 4.85 22.60
CA PHE A 480 7.49 4.98 23.12
C PHE A 480 8.35 5.91 22.27
N ALA A 481 8.22 5.85 20.95
CA ALA A 481 8.95 6.69 20.02
C ALA A 481 8.42 8.14 19.94
N GLY A 482 7.23 8.42 20.48
CA GLY A 482 6.64 9.75 20.43
C GLY A 482 5.97 10.07 19.08
N HIS A 483 5.46 9.07 18.36
CA HIS A 483 4.88 9.23 17.02
C HIS A 483 3.33 9.15 17.08
N PRO A 484 2.62 10.28 17.00
CA PRO A 484 1.18 10.31 17.20
C PRO A 484 0.39 9.90 15.95
N PHE A 485 -0.65 9.10 16.16
CA PHE A 485 -1.69 8.81 15.16
C PHE A 485 -2.98 8.37 15.86
N VAL A 486 -4.10 8.33 15.14
CA VAL A 486 -5.37 7.82 15.66
C VAL A 486 -5.68 6.46 15.05
N ALA A 487 -5.96 5.44 15.88
CA ALA A 487 -6.44 4.14 15.44
C ALA A 487 -7.93 3.98 15.76
N VAL A 488 -8.77 3.81 14.74
CA VAL A 488 -10.20 3.55 14.90
C VAL A 488 -10.47 2.05 14.72
N VAL A 489 -10.63 1.35 15.84
CA VAL A 489 -10.81 -0.10 15.91
C VAL A 489 -12.29 -0.44 15.87
N CYS A 490 -12.76 -1.00 14.76
CA CYS A 490 -14.11 -1.53 14.61
C CYS A 490 -14.18 -2.96 15.15
N ASP A 491 -14.82 -3.08 16.31
CA ASP A 491 -15.00 -4.30 17.06
C ASP A 491 -16.37 -4.92 16.73
N ASN A 492 -16.35 -5.95 15.90
CA ASN A 492 -17.53 -6.64 15.34
C ASN A 492 -17.58 -8.14 15.73
N ASP A 493 -16.68 -8.56 16.63
CA ASP A 493 -16.47 -9.93 17.10
C ASP A 493 -15.97 -10.94 16.02
N GLY A 494 -15.25 -10.49 14.99
CA GLY A 494 -14.48 -11.37 14.10
C GLY A 494 -14.30 -10.92 12.65
N TYR A 495 -14.09 -11.90 11.76
CA TYR A 495 -13.80 -11.70 10.35
C TYR A 495 -15.08 -11.51 9.52
N ALA A 496 -15.86 -10.48 9.84
CA ALA A 496 -17.20 -10.27 9.28
C ALA A 496 -17.25 -10.21 7.74
N VAL A 497 -16.24 -9.60 7.08
CA VAL A 497 -16.21 -9.56 5.60
C VAL A 497 -15.96 -10.94 4.98
N ILE A 498 -15.26 -11.83 5.68
CA ILE A 498 -15.02 -13.20 5.23
C ILE A 498 -16.27 -14.04 5.45
N ALA A 499 -16.99 -13.82 6.55
CA ALA A 499 -18.32 -14.40 6.75
C ALA A 499 -19.28 -13.98 5.63
N ARG A 500 -19.33 -12.68 5.30
CA ARG A 500 -20.11 -12.15 4.17
C ARG A 500 -19.77 -12.86 2.86
N LEU A 501 -18.49 -13.04 2.55
CA LEU A 501 -18.08 -13.75 1.34
C LEU A 501 -18.54 -15.21 1.36
N GLN A 502 -18.33 -15.92 2.47
CA GLN A 502 -18.71 -17.32 2.62
C GLN A 502 -20.22 -17.52 2.44
N GLU A 503 -21.03 -16.71 3.12
CA GLU A 503 -22.50 -16.74 3.06
C GLU A 503 -23.02 -16.30 1.69
N GLY A 504 -22.42 -15.26 1.12
CA GLY A 504 -22.77 -14.75 -0.21
C GLY A 504 -22.55 -15.76 -1.34
N GLN A 505 -21.66 -16.74 -1.14
CA GLN A 505 -21.46 -17.86 -2.07
C GLN A 505 -22.32 -19.10 -1.73
N GLY A 506 -23.22 -19.02 -0.75
CA GLY A 506 -24.10 -20.11 -0.33
C GLY A 506 -23.47 -21.07 0.69
N GLY A 507 -22.32 -20.71 1.26
CA GLY A 507 -21.73 -21.41 2.41
C GLY A 507 -22.48 -21.11 3.70
N LYS A 508 -22.25 -21.92 4.74
CA LYS A 508 -22.70 -21.62 6.10
C LYS A 508 -21.63 -20.81 6.83
N PRO A 509 -21.99 -19.87 7.72
CA PRO A 509 -21.01 -19.16 8.54
C PRO A 509 -20.25 -20.17 9.41
N PHE A 510 -18.91 -20.13 9.34
CA PHE A 510 -18.06 -20.99 10.14
C PHE A 510 -16.65 -20.41 10.31
N ASN A 511 -16.17 -20.39 11.56
CA ASN A 511 -14.81 -20.02 11.96
C ASN A 511 -14.41 -18.59 11.53
N ASN A 512 -15.38 -17.68 11.47
CA ASN A 512 -15.20 -16.28 11.13
C ASN A 512 -15.56 -15.38 12.31
N PHE A 513 -16.64 -15.66 13.01
CA PHE A 513 -17.01 -14.93 14.23
C PHE A 513 -16.55 -15.68 15.48
N LEU A 514 -16.17 -14.95 16.54
CA LEU A 514 -15.78 -15.59 17.80
C LEU A 514 -16.86 -16.55 18.36
N GLY A 515 -18.14 -16.24 18.10
CA GLY A 515 -19.27 -17.09 18.49
C GLY A 515 -19.44 -18.39 17.70
N ASP A 516 -18.86 -18.50 16.51
CA ASP A 516 -18.91 -19.73 15.68
C ASP A 516 -17.64 -20.60 15.82
N CYS A 517 -16.60 -20.06 16.45
CA CYS A 517 -15.35 -20.74 16.75
C CYS A 517 -15.50 -21.77 17.87
N ARG A 518 -14.67 -22.82 17.84
CA ARG A 518 -14.63 -23.81 18.92
C ARG A 518 -14.02 -23.20 20.19
N SER A 519 -14.70 -23.37 21.31
CA SER A 519 -14.19 -23.07 22.64
C SER A 519 -14.54 -24.18 23.63
N THR A 520 -13.63 -24.47 24.55
CA THR A 520 -13.89 -25.37 25.69
C THR A 520 -14.54 -24.64 26.87
N HIS A 521 -14.67 -23.31 26.80
CA HIS A 521 -15.32 -22.48 27.81
C HIS A 521 -16.81 -22.30 27.50
N SER A 522 -17.67 -22.41 28.51
CA SER A 522 -19.09 -22.03 28.41
C SER A 522 -19.30 -20.54 28.13
N THR A 523 -18.34 -19.71 28.54
CA THR A 523 -18.28 -18.28 28.25
C THR A 523 -16.84 -17.95 27.86
N PRO A 524 -16.52 -17.94 26.55
CA PRO A 524 -15.18 -17.61 26.08
C PRO A 524 -14.76 -16.20 26.53
N PRO A 525 -13.45 -15.96 26.77
CA PRO A 525 -12.96 -14.63 27.08
C PRO A 525 -13.10 -13.71 25.86
N ARG A 526 -13.32 -12.43 26.12
CA ARG A 526 -13.34 -11.36 25.11
C ARG A 526 -12.23 -10.36 25.42
N VAL A 527 -11.57 -9.89 24.37
CA VAL A 527 -10.52 -8.87 24.52
C VAL A 527 -11.18 -7.54 24.84
N ASP A 528 -10.71 -6.90 25.90
CA ASP A 528 -11.00 -5.48 26.15
C ASP A 528 -9.95 -4.66 25.39
N PHE A 529 -10.28 -4.29 24.15
CA PHE A 529 -9.36 -3.55 23.28
C PHE A 529 -8.97 -2.18 23.86
N ALA A 530 -9.88 -1.55 24.62
CA ALA A 530 -9.64 -0.26 25.23
C ALA A 530 -8.58 -0.39 26.33
N ARG A 531 -8.77 -1.29 27.30
CA ARG A 531 -7.77 -1.54 28.35
C ARG A 531 -6.46 -2.08 27.79
N HIS A 532 -6.52 -2.89 26.74
CA HIS A 532 -5.32 -3.40 26.09
C HIS A 532 -4.50 -2.25 25.47
N ALA A 533 -5.12 -1.36 24.68
CA ALA A 533 -4.45 -0.19 24.12
C ALA A 533 -3.91 0.75 25.22
N GLU A 534 -4.66 0.97 26.30
CA GLU A 534 -4.23 1.76 27.45
C GLU A 534 -2.97 1.17 28.09
N SER A 535 -2.92 -0.16 28.25
CA SER A 535 -1.75 -0.86 28.79
C SER A 535 -0.50 -0.77 27.90
N LEU A 536 -0.69 -0.48 26.60
CA LEU A 536 0.38 -0.22 25.64
C LEU A 536 0.79 1.26 25.57
N GLY A 537 0.24 2.10 26.46
CA GLY A 537 0.60 3.51 26.57
C GLY A 537 -0.19 4.46 25.66
N CYS A 538 -1.30 4.02 25.06
CA CYS A 538 -2.14 4.88 24.22
C CYS A 538 -3.13 5.73 25.04
N ALA A 539 -3.57 6.86 24.47
CA ALA A 539 -4.83 7.47 24.88
C ALA A 539 -6.00 6.62 24.34
N VAL A 540 -7.11 6.50 25.08
CA VAL A 540 -8.19 5.57 24.71
C VAL A 540 -9.56 6.19 24.87
N PHE A 541 -10.40 5.97 23.86
CA PHE A 541 -11.79 6.40 23.81
C PHE A 541 -12.66 5.25 23.31
N THR A 542 -13.92 5.18 23.74
CA THR A 542 -14.87 4.14 23.33
C THR A 542 -16.12 4.76 22.75
N ALA A 543 -16.75 4.06 21.81
CA ALA A 543 -17.97 4.51 21.15
C ALA A 543 -18.93 3.33 20.89
N SER A 544 -20.23 3.56 21.10
CA SER A 544 -21.29 2.58 20.85
C SER A 544 -22.37 3.07 19.90
N THR A 545 -22.40 4.37 19.60
CA THR A 545 -23.28 5.02 18.63
C THR A 545 -22.46 5.90 17.68
N VAL A 546 -23.03 6.31 16.54
CA VAL A 546 -22.35 7.21 15.59
C VAL A 546 -22.01 8.58 16.21
N ASP A 547 -22.84 9.09 17.11
CA ASP A 547 -22.56 10.36 17.82
C ASP A 547 -21.39 10.20 18.79
N ASP A 548 -21.30 9.05 19.47
CA ASP A 548 -20.12 8.72 20.28
C ASP A 548 -18.86 8.64 19.42
N VAL A 549 -18.94 8.07 18.21
CA VAL A 549 -17.78 8.00 17.28
C VAL A 549 -17.28 9.40 16.96
N ARG A 550 -18.17 10.34 16.63
CA ARG A 550 -17.80 11.74 16.36
C ARG A 550 -17.11 12.38 17.55
N ALA A 551 -17.71 12.25 18.75
CA ALA A 551 -17.16 12.82 19.98
C ALA A 551 -15.82 12.18 20.39
N ALA A 552 -15.71 10.86 20.29
CA ALA A 552 -14.51 10.09 20.63
C ALA A 552 -13.36 10.37 19.66
N TYR A 553 -13.65 10.41 18.35
CA TYR A 553 -12.64 10.70 17.34
C TYR A 553 -12.09 12.13 17.49
N ALA A 554 -12.95 13.14 17.71
CA ALA A 554 -12.50 14.51 17.95
C ALA A 554 -11.51 14.60 19.13
N LYS A 555 -11.86 13.98 20.27
CA LYS A 555 -10.96 13.92 21.45
C LYS A 555 -9.69 13.13 21.18
N ALA A 556 -9.78 12.05 20.41
CA ALA A 556 -8.62 11.24 20.04
C ALA A 556 -7.61 12.03 19.19
N ARG A 557 -8.10 12.85 18.25
CA ARG A 557 -7.23 13.74 17.46
C ARG A 557 -6.47 14.72 18.37
N GLU A 558 -7.20 15.40 19.26
CA GLU A 558 -6.61 16.35 20.22
C GLU A 558 -5.58 15.67 21.12
N ALA A 559 -5.91 14.50 21.70
CA ALA A 559 -5.03 13.76 22.59
C ALA A 559 -3.78 13.25 21.87
N ALA A 560 -3.91 12.71 20.67
CA ALA A 560 -2.77 12.20 19.91
C ALA A 560 -1.73 13.31 19.67
N VAL A 561 -2.18 14.47 19.20
CA VAL A 561 -1.31 15.62 18.94
C VAL A 561 -0.72 16.19 20.24
N ALA A 562 -1.54 16.41 21.27
CA ALA A 562 -1.08 17.02 22.51
C ALA A 562 -0.09 16.14 23.28
N GLU A 563 -0.31 14.83 23.28
CA GLU A 563 0.45 13.87 24.10
C GLU A 563 1.57 13.18 23.32
N HIS A 564 1.69 13.43 22.01
CA HIS A 564 2.69 12.82 21.12
C HIS A 564 2.70 11.29 21.18
N ARG A 565 1.52 10.67 21.27
CA ARG A 565 1.37 9.21 21.32
C ARG A 565 0.11 8.77 20.59
N PRO A 566 -0.04 7.49 20.23
CA PRO A 566 -1.24 7.00 19.59
C PRO A 566 -2.48 7.19 20.47
N ALA A 567 -3.61 7.54 19.84
CA ALA A 567 -4.93 7.51 20.45
C ALA A 567 -5.78 6.43 19.78
N VAL A 568 -6.45 5.59 20.57
CA VAL A 568 -7.26 4.47 20.07
C VAL A 568 -8.74 4.74 20.37
N VAL A 569 -9.56 4.71 19.32
CA VAL A 569 -11.02 4.77 19.41
C VAL A 569 -11.57 3.37 19.17
N VAL A 570 -12.11 2.73 20.21
CA VAL A 570 -12.72 1.40 20.11
C VAL A 570 -14.22 1.57 19.85
N VAL A 571 -14.67 1.10 18.69
CA VAL A 571 -16.05 1.26 18.22
C VAL A 571 -16.72 -0.08 18.12
N ARG A 572 -17.78 -0.30 18.91
CA ARG A 572 -18.66 -1.44 18.65
C ARG A 572 -19.36 -1.24 17.31
N THR A 573 -19.20 -2.19 16.40
CA THR A 573 -19.59 -2.01 14.99
C THR A 573 -20.45 -3.18 14.52
N ARG A 574 -21.43 -2.91 13.68
CA ARG A 574 -22.29 -3.94 13.08
C ARG A 574 -21.50 -4.84 12.12
N PRO A 575 -21.71 -6.17 12.14
CA PRO A 575 -21.00 -7.10 11.27
C PRO A 575 -21.70 -7.35 9.92
N ASP A 576 -22.88 -6.79 9.68
CA ASP A 576 -23.83 -7.24 8.65
C ASP A 576 -24.20 -6.18 7.60
N SER A 577 -23.63 -4.97 7.68
CA SER A 577 -23.97 -3.84 6.81
C SER A 577 -22.74 -3.38 6.04
N TRP A 578 -22.89 -3.31 4.71
CA TRP A 578 -21.79 -3.10 3.78
C TRP A 578 -22.15 -2.13 2.66
N THR A 579 -21.17 -1.38 2.19
CA THR A 579 -21.27 -0.59 0.96
C THR A 579 -21.12 -1.50 -0.27
N GLU A 580 -22.08 -1.44 -1.20
CA GLU A 580 -22.15 -2.31 -2.39
C GLU A 580 -21.90 -1.52 -3.68
N ALA A 581 -20.88 -1.91 -4.46
CA ALA A 581 -20.54 -1.25 -5.73
C ALA A 581 -21.15 -1.91 -6.98
N GLY A 582 -21.83 -3.06 -6.81
CA GLY A 582 -22.47 -3.78 -7.92
C GLY A 582 -21.50 -4.45 -8.90
N ALA A 583 -20.29 -4.79 -8.46
CA ALA A 583 -19.27 -5.45 -9.27
C ALA A 583 -19.00 -6.89 -8.81
N TRP A 584 -18.75 -7.78 -9.76
CA TRP A 584 -18.46 -9.19 -9.49
C TRP A 584 -16.96 -9.43 -9.22
N TRP A 585 -16.66 -10.49 -8.47
CA TRP A 585 -15.30 -10.94 -8.18
C TRP A 585 -15.21 -12.44 -8.42
N GLU A 586 -14.25 -12.87 -9.24
CA GLU A 586 -14.00 -14.29 -9.46
C GLU A 586 -13.32 -14.91 -8.24
N VAL A 587 -14.08 -15.71 -7.50
CA VAL A 587 -13.59 -16.62 -6.47
C VAL A 587 -13.90 -18.06 -6.85
N GLY A 588 -13.06 -19.00 -6.44
CA GLY A 588 -13.33 -20.43 -6.70
C GLY A 588 -14.55 -20.89 -5.90
N VAL A 589 -15.67 -21.18 -6.58
CA VAL A 589 -16.91 -21.67 -5.94
C VAL A 589 -17.12 -23.17 -6.23
N PRO A 590 -17.18 -24.03 -5.19
CA PRO A 590 -17.51 -25.44 -5.34
C PRO A 590 -18.87 -25.67 -6.04
N GLU A 591 -18.98 -26.72 -6.83
CA GLU A 591 -20.17 -27.02 -7.65
C GLU A 591 -21.46 -27.20 -6.85
N HIS A 592 -21.37 -27.63 -5.60
CA HIS A 592 -22.53 -27.88 -4.74
C HIS A 592 -23.03 -26.64 -3.99
N LEU A 593 -22.33 -25.51 -4.07
CA LEU A 593 -22.76 -24.26 -3.44
C LEU A 593 -23.62 -23.44 -4.39
N ALA A 594 -24.62 -22.75 -3.84
CA ALA A 594 -25.55 -21.94 -4.61
C ALA A 594 -24.88 -20.80 -5.39
N GLY A 595 -23.74 -20.28 -4.89
CA GLY A 595 -22.95 -19.26 -5.58
C GLY A 595 -22.35 -19.72 -6.92
N ARG A 596 -22.37 -21.03 -7.23
CA ARG A 596 -21.80 -21.55 -8.47
C ARG A 596 -22.47 -20.97 -9.72
N GLU A 597 -23.78 -20.77 -9.67
CA GLU A 597 -24.50 -20.16 -10.80
C GLU A 597 -24.00 -18.74 -11.10
N GLY A 598 -23.85 -17.92 -10.05
CA GLY A 598 -23.29 -16.57 -10.17
C GLY A 598 -21.84 -16.57 -10.67
N PHE A 599 -21.04 -17.55 -10.24
CA PHE A 599 -19.69 -17.74 -10.76
C PHE A 599 -19.67 -18.00 -12.27
N GLU A 600 -20.49 -18.93 -12.77
CA GLU A 600 -20.54 -19.24 -14.22
C GLU A 600 -21.07 -18.05 -15.04
N GLN A 601 -22.08 -17.35 -14.52
CA GLN A 601 -22.63 -16.14 -15.16
C GLN A 601 -21.57 -15.04 -15.25
N GLY A 602 -20.90 -14.69 -14.15
CA GLY A 602 -19.84 -13.67 -14.14
C GLY A 602 -18.67 -14.04 -15.05
N LYS A 603 -18.26 -15.31 -15.04
CA LYS A 603 -17.17 -15.84 -15.87
C LYS A 603 -17.43 -15.68 -17.38
N SER A 604 -18.70 -15.75 -17.80
CA SER A 604 -19.09 -15.54 -19.20
C SER A 604 -18.91 -14.08 -19.67
N GLY A 605 -18.95 -13.11 -18.74
CA GLY A 605 -18.82 -11.69 -19.01
C GLY A 605 -17.38 -11.15 -18.97
N GLN A 606 -16.39 -11.97 -18.63
CA GLN A 606 -15.00 -11.52 -18.51
C GLN A 606 -14.41 -11.09 -19.85
N VAL A 607 -13.80 -9.91 -19.89
CA VAL A 607 -12.92 -9.52 -21.00
C VAL A 607 -11.74 -10.50 -21.05
N ARG A 608 -11.54 -11.13 -22.22
CA ARG A 608 -10.46 -12.09 -22.45
C ARG A 608 -9.30 -11.40 -23.17
N TYR A 609 -8.09 -11.91 -22.94
CA TYR A 609 -6.85 -11.36 -23.54
C TYR A 609 -6.91 -11.24 -25.08
N VAL A 610 -7.63 -12.14 -25.73
CA VAL A 610 -7.91 -12.10 -27.16
C VAL A 610 -9.41 -11.97 -27.34
N ASN A 611 -9.85 -10.78 -27.77
CA ASN A 611 -11.22 -10.55 -28.25
C ASN A 611 -11.49 -11.43 -29.47
N GLY A 612 -11.98 -12.65 -29.26
CA GLY A 612 -12.59 -13.48 -30.30
C GLY A 612 -11.74 -13.76 -31.55
N ARG A 613 -10.40 -13.63 -31.48
CA ARG A 613 -9.48 -14.19 -32.48
C ARG A 613 -8.88 -15.47 -31.93
N LEU A 614 -9.72 -16.50 -31.83
CA LEU A 614 -9.29 -17.90 -31.97
C LEU A 614 -9.77 -18.39 -33.33
#